data_AF-A0A838K7F8-F1
#
_entry.id   AF-A0A838K7F8-F1
#
_cell.length_a   1.000
_cell.length_b   1.000
_cell.length_c   1.000
_cell.angle_alpha   90.00
_cell.angle_beta   90.00
_cell.angle_gamma   90.00
#
_symmetry.space_group_name_H-M   'P 1'
#
loop_
_entity.id
_entity.type
_entity.pdbx_description
1 polymer ?
#
loop_
_entity_poly.entity_id
_entity_poly.type
_entity_poly.pdbx_seq_one_letter_code
_entity_poly.pdbx_strand_id
1 'polypeptide(L)' 'MAAAVPVAVFDCHAITADFVVRPAAGDEDYLTFGGEHETPDVDEIIYADVAGHAHARRWTNRQSARSATRP' A
#
# COMPACT_ATOMS: atom_id res chain seq x y z
N MET A 1 13.57 -12.21 20.75
CA MET A 1 14.02 -12.86 19.50
C MET A 1 13.55 -11.97 18.35
N ALA A 2 14.45 -11.41 17.56
CA ALA A 2 14.09 -10.67 16.35
C ALA A 2 14.18 -11.63 15.16
N ALA A 3 13.07 -11.85 14.46
CA ALA A 3 13.05 -12.62 13.22
C ALA A 3 13.12 -11.65 12.03
N ALA A 4 13.74 -12.04 10.92
CA ALA A 4 13.85 -11.26 9.69
C ALA A 4 12.51 -11.19 8.91
N VAL A 5 11.41 -10.96 9.64
CA VAL A 5 10.08 -10.87 9.07
C VAL A 5 9.88 -9.46 8.54
N PRO A 6 9.58 -9.29 7.26
CA PRO A 6 9.30 -7.97 6.71
C PRO A 6 7.95 -7.47 7.23
N VAL A 7 7.91 -6.20 7.64
CA VAL A 7 6.73 -5.56 8.23
C VAL A 7 6.46 -4.23 7.51
N ALA A 8 5.20 -3.95 7.22
CA ALA A 8 4.73 -2.64 6.81
C ALA A 8 3.92 -1.98 7.93
N VAL A 9 3.99 -0.65 8.03
CA VAL A 9 3.31 0.14 9.05
C VAL A 9 2.52 1.23 8.34
N PHE A 10 1.23 1.35 8.68
CA PHE A 10 0.33 2.28 8.04
C PHE A 10 -0.24 3.27 9.04
N ASP A 11 -0.30 4.55 8.65
CA ASP A 11 -1.15 5.55 9.29
C ASP A 11 -2.61 5.27 8.94
N CYS A 12 -3.37 4.74 9.90
CA CYS A 12 -4.78 4.39 9.72
C CYS A 12 -5.66 5.61 9.38
N HIS A 13 -5.26 6.83 9.74
CA HIS A 13 -6.02 8.03 9.37
C HIS A 13 -5.96 8.31 7.86
N ALA A 14 -4.97 7.77 7.16
CA ALA A 14 -4.81 7.90 5.72
C ALA A 14 -5.48 6.77 4.92
N ILE A 15 -6.10 5.78 5.58
CA ILE A 15 -6.79 4.66 4.95
C ILE A 15 -8.29 4.96 4.87
N THR A 16 -8.86 4.80 3.67
CA THR A 16 -10.30 5.04 3.47
C THR A 16 -11.09 3.77 3.76
N ALA A 17 -11.81 3.77 4.88
CA ALA A 17 -12.71 2.68 5.28
C ALA A 17 -12.03 1.29 5.29
N ASP A 18 -12.56 0.31 4.55
CA ASP A 18 -12.08 -1.07 4.57
C ASP A 18 -10.68 -1.19 3.99
N PHE A 19 -9.89 -2.09 4.60
CA PHE A 19 -8.52 -2.38 4.19
C PHE A 19 -8.39 -3.85 3.84
N VAL A 20 -8.13 -4.15 2.58
CA VAL A 20 -8.14 -5.51 2.04
C VAL A 20 -6.84 -5.85 1.35
N VAL A 21 -6.38 -7.09 1.54
CA VAL A 21 -5.31 -7.66 0.74
C VAL A 21 -5.94 -8.40 -0.44
N ARG A 22 -5.69 -7.93 -1.66
CA ARG A 22 -6.32 -8.48 -2.87
C ARG A 22 -5.42 -8.33 -4.10
N PRO A 23 -5.69 -9.07 -5.18
CA PRO A 23 -5.14 -8.76 -6.49
C PRO A 23 -5.59 -7.38 -6.95
N ALA A 24 -4.68 -6.63 -7.56
CA ALA A 24 -4.94 -5.33 -8.18
C ALA A 24 -5.81 -5.48 -9.43
N ALA A 25 -6.70 -4.51 -9.64
CA ALA A 25 -7.53 -4.39 -10.83
C ALA A 25 -6.80 -3.62 -11.95
N GLY A 26 -5.69 -2.94 -11.64
CA GLY A 26 -4.90 -2.17 -12.58
C GLY A 26 -5.41 -0.76 -12.80
N ASP A 27 -6.25 -0.25 -11.89
CA ASP A 27 -6.73 1.12 -11.84
C ASP A 27 -6.46 1.80 -10.48
N GLU A 28 -5.71 1.12 -9.60
CA GLU A 28 -5.35 1.66 -8.30
C GLU A 28 -4.28 2.74 -8.36
N ASP A 29 -4.32 3.62 -7.38
CA ASP A 29 -3.35 4.70 -7.21
C ASP A 29 -2.32 4.34 -6.12
N TYR A 30 -1.08 4.16 -6.51
CA TYR A 30 0.05 3.96 -5.61
C TYR A 30 0.92 5.22 -5.56
N LEU A 31 0.93 5.92 -4.42
CA LEU A 31 1.82 7.07 -4.21
C LEU A 31 3.20 6.60 -3.74
N THR A 32 4.23 6.83 -4.54
CA THR A 32 5.62 6.55 -4.19
C THR A 32 6.16 7.54 -3.15
N PHE A 33 7.26 7.19 -2.45
CA PHE A 33 7.98 8.16 -1.61
C PHE A 33 8.62 9.32 -2.38
N GLY A 34 8.77 9.19 -3.71
CA GLY A 34 9.17 10.30 -4.57
C GLY A 34 8.07 11.30 -4.87
N GLY A 35 6.82 11.01 -4.48
CA GLY A 35 5.65 11.83 -4.82
C GLY A 35 5.01 11.48 -6.16
N GLU A 36 5.59 10.53 -6.90
CA GLU A 36 5.01 10.03 -8.15
C GLU A 36 3.87 9.05 -7.88
N HIS A 37 2.90 9.06 -8.79
CA HIS A 37 1.78 8.13 -8.80
C HIS A 37 2.04 7.00 -9.80
N GLU A 38 1.87 5.76 -9.35
CA GLU A 38 2.00 4.57 -10.19
C GLU A 38 0.72 3.73 -10.07
N THR A 39 0.47 2.90 -11.08
CA THR A 39 -0.60 1.92 -11.05
C THR A 39 0.01 0.52 -10.90
N PRO A 40 -0.44 -0.29 -9.91
CA PRO A 40 -0.03 -1.69 -9.82
C PRO A 40 -0.40 -2.47 -11.07
N ASP A 41 0.40 -3.48 -11.43
CA ASP A 41 0.03 -4.38 -12.51
C ASP A 41 -1.23 -5.17 -12.13
N VAL A 42 -2.11 -5.47 -13.09
CA VAL A 42 -3.26 -6.35 -12.87
C VAL A 42 -2.78 -7.66 -12.24
N ASP A 43 -3.53 -8.15 -11.26
CA ASP A 43 -3.23 -9.33 -10.44
C ASP A 43 -2.05 -9.19 -9.45
N GLU A 44 -1.37 -8.04 -9.37
CA GLU A 44 -0.38 -7.78 -8.31
C GLU A 44 -1.08 -7.81 -6.94
N ILE A 45 -0.55 -8.56 -5.96
CA ILE A 45 -1.10 -8.53 -4.60
C ILE A 45 -0.75 -7.21 -3.93
N ILE A 46 -1.80 -6.47 -3.59
CA ILE A 46 -1.73 -5.15 -2.96
C ILE A 46 -2.54 -5.10 -1.67
N TYR A 47 -2.20 -4.10 -0.86
CA TYR A 47 -2.98 -3.68 0.29
C TYR A 47 -3.78 -2.45 -0.13
N ALA A 48 -5.08 -2.61 -0.30
CA ALA A 48 -5.95 -1.60 -0.90
C ALA A 48 -7.03 -1.12 0.05
N ASP A 49 -7.38 0.17 -0.07
CA ASP A 49 -8.56 0.75 0.57
C ASP A 49 -9.75 0.83 -0.41
N VAL A 50 -10.93 1.25 0.08
CA VAL A 50 -12.14 1.33 -0.78
C VAL A 50 -12.08 2.46 -1.81
N ALA A 51 -11.16 3.41 -1.64
CA ALA A 51 -10.96 4.52 -2.58
C ALA A 51 -10.01 4.15 -3.73
N GLY A 52 -9.54 2.89 -3.79
CA GLY A 52 -8.65 2.41 -4.84
C GLY A 52 -7.20 2.81 -4.61
N HIS A 53 -6.80 3.17 -3.39
CA HIS A 53 -5.40 3.45 -3.09
C HIS A 53 -4.65 2.16 -2.74
N ALA A 54 -3.48 1.97 -3.35
CA ALA A 54 -2.56 0.92 -2.94
C ALA A 54 -1.62 1.44 -1.85
N HIS A 55 -1.78 0.95 -0.63
CA HIS A 55 -0.99 1.31 0.55
C HIS A 55 0.32 0.53 0.66
N ALA A 56 0.37 -0.67 0.07
CA ALA A 56 1.60 -1.41 -0.15
C ALA A 56 1.49 -2.35 -1.35
N ARG A 57 2.66 -2.68 -1.92
CA ARG A 57 2.87 -3.45 -3.15
C ARG A 57 4.00 -4.46 -2.95
N ARG A 58 3.99 -5.55 -3.73
CA ARG A 58 4.96 -6.66 -3.62
C ARG A 58 5.12 -7.13 -2.16
N TRP A 59 3.99 -7.39 -1.51
CA TRP A 59 3.88 -7.56 -0.06
C TRP A 59 4.22 -6.26 0.70
N THR A 60 5.07 -6.33 1.72
CA THR A 60 5.47 -5.18 2.55
C THR A 60 6.74 -4.49 2.05
N ASN A 61 7.26 -4.89 0.87
CA ASN A 61 8.53 -4.38 0.35
C ASN A 61 8.43 -2.98 -0.25
N ARG A 62 7.25 -2.58 -0.71
CA ARG A 62 6.99 -1.25 -1.26
C ARG A 62 5.78 -0.65 -0.55
N GLN A 63 6.04 0.25 0.41
CA GLN A 63 5.00 1.00 1.11
C GLN A 63 4.73 2.34 0.42
N SER A 64 3.46 2.73 0.40
CA SER A 64 3.04 4.00 -0.17
C SER A 64 3.32 5.16 0.79
N ALA A 65 3.73 6.30 0.23
CA ALA A 65 3.84 7.56 0.96
C ALA A 65 2.50 8.09 1.49
N ARG A 66 1.38 7.62 0.92
CA ARG A 66 0.03 8.05 1.29
C ARG A 66 -0.27 7.71 2.74
N SER A 67 -0.05 6.46 3.13
CA SER A 67 -0.27 5.95 4.50
C SER A 67 1.02 5.80 5.29
N ALA A 68 2.08 6.50 4.91
CA ALA A 68 3.31 6.48 5.68
C ALA A 68 3.13 7.24 6.99
N THR A 69 3.55 6.64 8.10
CA THR A 69 3.60 7.31 9.40
C THR A 69 4.58 8.48 9.34
N ARG A 70 4.21 9.62 9.93
CA ARG A 70 5.07 10.81 10.05
C ARG A 70 5.38 11.06 11.53
N PRO A 71 6.51 11.73 11.85
CA PRO A 71 6.85 12.11 13.22
C PRO A 71 5.80 13.01 13.88
#